data_AF-A0A7Y9BQS3-F1
#
_entry.id   AF-A0A7Y9BQS3-F1
#
_cell.length_a   1.000
_cell.length_b   1.000
_cell.length_c   1.000
_cell.angle_alpha   90.00
_cell.angle_beta   90.00
_cell.angle_gamma   90.00
#
_symmetry.space_group_name_H-M   'P 1'
#
loop_
_entity.id
_entity.type
_entity.pdbx_description
1 polymer ?
#
loop_
_entity_poly.entity_id
_entity_poly.type
_entity_poly.pdbx_seq_one_letter_code
_entity_poly.pdbx_strand_id
1 'polypeptide(L)' 'MDAFTTGLLQRIRTTQSDLQHARDAGDDHLVEVEQAELEDLQRLAAEHGVPVSAC' A
#
# COMPACT_ATOMS: atom_id res chain seq x y z
N MET A 1 -15.42 11.25 -1.97
CA MET A 1 -14.71 9.96 -2.16
C MET A 1 -15.74 8.87 -2.28
N ASP A 2 -15.60 7.99 -3.27
CA ASP A 2 -16.45 6.81 -3.40
C ASP A 2 -16.01 5.70 -2.44
N ALA A 3 -16.85 4.66 -2.30
CA ALA A 3 -16.54 3.49 -1.48
C ALA A 3 -15.26 2.77 -1.97
N PHE A 4 -15.01 2.81 -3.28
CA PHE A 4 -13.82 2.23 -3.91
C PHE A 4 -12.53 2.91 -3.43
N THR A 5 -12.44 4.24 -3.56
CA THR A 5 -11.32 5.07 -3.11
C THR A 5 -11.09 4.92 -1.62
N THR A 6 -12.17 4.83 -0.85
CA THR A 6 -12.09 4.65 0.62
C THR A 6 -11.48 3.28 0.97
N GLY A 7 -11.93 2.22 0.31
CA GLY A 7 -11.36 0.87 0.47
C GLY A 7 -9.92 0.79 -0.03
N LEU A 8 -9.59 1.48 -1.13
CA LEU A 8 -8.25 1.53 -1.68
C LEU A 8 -7.25 2.20 -0.72
N LEU A 9 -7.61 3.35 -0.16
CA LEU A 9 -6.81 4.05 0.84
C LEU A 9 -6.66 3.27 2.15
N GLN A 10 -7.67 2.47 2.51
CA GLN A 10 -7.56 1.58 3.66
C GLN A 10 -6.54 0.46 3.38
N ARG A 11 -6.61 -0.19 2.22
CA ARG A 11 -5.66 -1.24 1.83
C ARG A 11 -4.23 -0.72 1.77
N ILE A 12 -4.00 0.44 1.15
CA ILE A 12 -2.68 1.08 1.10
C ILE A 12 -2.09 1.23 2.52
N ARG A 13 -2.88 1.73 3.47
CA ARG A 13 -2.42 1.91 4.86
C ARG A 13 -2.13 0.60 5.56
N THR A 14 -2.94 -0.43 5.30
CA THR A 14 -2.72 -1.77 5.83
C THR A 14 -1.40 -2.35 5.29
N THR A 15 -1.22 -2.38 3.97
CA THR A 15 0.01 -2.86 3.31
C THR A 15 1.25 -2.07 3.77
N GLN A 16 1.14 -0.76 3.98
CA GLN A 16 2.24 0.04 4.56
C GLN A 16 2.62 -0.40 5.98
N SER A 17 1.63 -0.68 6.82
CA SER A 17 1.85 -1.17 8.18
C SER A 17 2.47 -2.58 8.17
N ASP A 18 1.99 -3.44 7.29
CA ASP A 18 2.47 -4.82 7.17
C ASP A 18 3.89 -4.87 6.59
N LEU A 19 4.20 -4.00 5.62
CA LEU A 19 5.55 -3.78 5.12
C LEU A 19 6.51 -3.32 6.22
N GLN A 20 6.07 -2.41 7.10
CA GLN A 20 6.91 -1.98 8.23
C GLN A 20 7.14 -3.13 9.22
N HIS A 21 6.10 -3.91 9.54
CA HIS A 21 6.27 -5.10 10.37
C HIS A 21 7.19 -6.14 9.75
N ALA A 22 7.12 -6.37 8.43
CA ALA A 22 8.00 -7.28 7.71
C ALA A 22 9.46 -6.83 7.78
N ARG A 23 9.71 -5.53 7.64
CA ARG A 23 11.05 -4.93 7.81
C ARG A 23 11.57 -5.09 9.24
N ASP A 24 10.73 -4.83 10.23
CA ASP A 24 11.09 -4.97 11.65
C ASP A 24 11.36 -6.43 12.04
N ALA A 25 10.67 -7.37 11.40
CA ALA A 25 10.87 -8.81 11.59
C ALA A 25 12.10 -9.37 10.83
N GLY A 26 12.66 -8.62 9.88
CA GLY A 26 13.73 -9.08 9.00
C GLY A 26 13.29 -10.16 8.00
N ASP A 27 12.00 -10.16 7.61
CA ASP A 27 11.45 -11.08 6.62
C ASP A 27 11.57 -10.46 5.23
N ASP A 28 12.76 -10.61 4.61
CA ASP A 28 13.07 -10.02 3.30
C ASP A 28 12.09 -10.45 2.21
N HIS A 29 11.57 -11.69 2.27
CA HIS A 29 10.60 -12.17 1.30
C HIS A 29 9.25 -11.47 1.46
N LEU A 30 8.76 -11.33 2.70
CA LEU A 30 7.52 -10.61 2.96
C LEU A 30 7.67 -9.13 2.60
N VAL A 31 8.83 -8.52 2.84
CA VAL A 31 9.13 -7.14 2.41
C VAL A 31 8.97 -6.98 0.89
N GLU A 32 9.51 -7.89 0.08
CA GLU A 32 9.37 -7.84 -1.38
C GLU A 32 7.90 -7.97 -1.82
N VAL A 33 7.15 -8.87 -1.19
CA VAL A 33 5.72 -9.10 -1.49
C VAL A 33 4.89 -7.87 -1.16
N GLU A 34 5.02 -7.33 0.06
CA GLU A 34 4.26 -6.16 0.51
C GLU A 34 4.65 -4.89 -0.28
N GLN A 35 5.92 -4.77 -0.67
CA GLN A 35 6.38 -3.66 -1.50
C GLN A 35 5.76 -3.70 -2.91
N ALA A 36 5.69 -4.88 -3.53
CA ALA A 36 5.03 -5.03 -4.83
C ALA A 36 3.52 -4.73 -4.76
N GLU A 37 2.82 -5.22 -3.73
CA GLU A 37 1.40 -4.88 -3.55
C GLU A 37 1.21 -3.37 -3.36
N LEU A 38 2.07 -2.72 -2.56
CA LEU A 38 1.97 -1.29 -2.31
C LEU A 38 2.14 -0.46 -3.60
N GLU A 39 3.08 -0.83 -4.46
CA GLU A 39 3.29 -0.20 -5.76
C GLU A 39 2.05 -0.34 -6.67
N ASP A 40 1.45 -1.52 -6.72
CA ASP A 40 0.23 -1.77 -7.49
C ASP A 40 -0.97 -0.96 -6.96
N LEU A 41 -1.12 -0.89 -5.64
CA LEU A 41 -2.19 -0.09 -5.02
C LEU A 41 -1.99 1.41 -5.26
N GLN A 42 -0.75 1.90 -5.22
CA GLN A 42 -0.43 3.29 -5.51
C GLN A 42 -0.71 3.65 -6.98
N ARG A 43 -0.37 2.75 -7.90
CA ARG A 43 -0.70 2.91 -9.33
C ARG A 43 -2.20 2.94 -9.55
N LEU A 44 -2.95 2.02 -8.94
CA LEU A 44 -4.41 2.01 -9.00
C LEU A 44 -5.01 3.31 -8.43
N ALA A 45 -4.46 3.81 -7.32
CA ALA A 45 -4.92 5.08 -6.76
C ALA A 45 -4.68 6.25 -7.72
N ALA A 46 -3.51 6.31 -8.36
CA ALA A 46 -3.21 7.32 -9.38
C ALA A 46 -4.13 7.24 -10.60
N GLU A 47 -4.43 6.04 -11.10
CA GLU A 47 -5.38 5.80 -12.20
C GLU A 47 -6.80 6.31 -11.86
N HIS A 48 -7.20 6.24 -10.60
CA HIS A 48 -8.48 6.73 -10.10
C HIS A 48 -8.45 8.19 -9.62
N GLY A 49 -7.33 8.91 -9.80
CA GLY A 49 -7.19 10.31 -9.43
C GLY A 49 -7.07 10.57 -7.92
N VAL A 50 -6.66 9.55 -7.16
CA VAL A 50 -6.49 9.61 -5.70
C VAL A 50 -5.01 9.93 -5.40
N PRO A 51 -4.70 11.10 -4.83
CA PRO A 51 -3.33 11.44 -4.48
C PRO A 51 -2.88 10.62 -3.26
N VAL A 52 -2.00 9.65 -3.49
CA VAL A 52 -1.25 8.96 -2.44
C VAL A 52 0.02 9.76 -2.21
N SER A 53 0.02 10.66 -1.22
CA SER A 53 1.25 11.33 -0.82
C SER A 53 2.16 10.29 -0.15
N ALA A 54 3.32 10.02 -0.75
CA ALA A 54 4.45 9.46 -0.03
C ALA A 54 4.92 10.57 0.93
N CYS A 55 4.64 10.42 2.22
CA CYS A 55 5.19 11.28 3.27
C CYS A 55 6.60 10.85 3.64
#